data_AF-A0A932K235-F1
#
_entry.id   AF-A0A932K235-F1
#
_cell.length_a   1.000
_cell.length_b   1.000
_cell.length_c   1.000
_cell.angle_alpha   90.00
_cell.angle_beta   90.00
_cell.angle_gamma   90.00
#
_symmetry.space_group_name_H-M   'P 1'
#
loop_
_entity.id
_entity.type
_entity.pdbx_description
1 polymer ?
#
loop_
_entity_poly.entity_id
_entity_poly.type
_entity_poly.pdbx_seq_one_letter_code
_entity_poly.pdbx_strand_id
1 'polypeptide(L)'
;MLTTVLKMFEDGADLGDLKLANTELKELRYAFKVFGPYRGSPKVTVFGSARTEPSDPISVQAREFARQMAAHGWMVITGAGSGVMGAAQEGAGLGRSFGLNIRLPFEQEANPWIAEDPKLINFKYFFTRKLFFLKEGNAACLFPGGFGTFDEAFEVLTLIQTGKNPMIPVVLLDVPGGNYWRAWERLI
;
A
#
# COMPACT_ATOMS: atom_id res chain seq x y z
N MET A 1 2.54 -22.46 -14.67
CA MET A 1 3.77 -21.97 -14.00
C MET A 1 5.01 -22.70 -14.50
N LEU A 2 5.13 -24.03 -14.33
CA LEU A 2 6.29 -24.79 -14.83
C LEU A 2 6.51 -24.62 -16.35
N THR A 3 5.43 -24.66 -17.14
CA THR A 3 5.50 -24.43 -18.59
C THR A 3 6.08 -23.06 -18.97
N THR A 4 5.76 -22.01 -18.22
CA THR A 4 6.28 -20.66 -18.47
C THR A 4 7.78 -20.60 -18.20
N VAL A 5 8.25 -21.22 -17.12
CA VAL A 5 9.68 -21.29 -16.79
C VAL A 5 10.46 -22.08 -17.85
N LEU A 6 9.90 -23.20 -18.32
CA LEU A 6 10.50 -23.99 -19.40
C LEU A 6 10.57 -23.18 -20.70
N LYS A 7 9.49 -22.47 -21.06
CA LYS A 7 9.49 -21.60 -22.24
C LYS A 7 10.51 -20.47 -22.15
N MET A 8 10.67 -19.82 -20.99
CA MET A 8 11.73 -18.82 -20.82
C MET A 8 13.13 -19.40 -21.09
N PHE A 9 13.37 -20.65 -20.69
CA PHE A 9 14.62 -21.33 -21.01
C PHE A 9 14.74 -21.65 -22.51
N GLU A 10 13.68 -22.16 -23.13
CA GLU A 10 13.64 -22.45 -24.58
C GLU A 10 13.81 -21.18 -25.44
N ASP A 11 13.21 -20.07 -25.02
CA ASP A 11 13.28 -18.76 -25.68
C ASP A 11 14.64 -18.06 -25.46
N GLY A 12 15.54 -18.67 -24.67
CA GLY A 12 16.89 -18.14 -24.42
C GLY A 12 16.94 -16.94 -23.49
N ALA A 13 16.04 -16.85 -22.51
CA ALA A 13 16.00 -15.77 -21.52
C ALA A 13 17.34 -15.61 -20.79
N ASP A 14 17.75 -14.36 -20.59
CA ASP A 14 19.03 -14.09 -19.96
C ASP A 14 18.98 -14.25 -18.42
N LEU A 15 20.14 -14.14 -17.77
CA LEU A 15 20.23 -14.27 -16.32
C LEU A 15 19.45 -13.16 -15.58
N GLY A 16 19.31 -11.98 -16.18
CA GLY A 16 18.53 -10.86 -15.64
C GLY A 16 17.05 -11.16 -15.61
N ASP A 17 16.49 -11.64 -16.73
CA ASP A 17 15.10 -12.04 -16.88
C ASP A 17 14.72 -13.13 -15.87
N LEU A 18 15.57 -14.16 -15.77
CA LEU A 18 15.36 -15.26 -14.82
C LEU A 18 15.41 -14.80 -13.36
N LYS A 19 16.31 -13.86 -13.02
CA LYS A 19 16.40 -13.28 -11.68
C LYS A 19 15.19 -12.43 -11.34
N LEU A 20 14.70 -11.65 -12.30
CA LEU A 20 13.50 -10.83 -12.18
C LEU A 20 12.28 -11.73 -11.91
N ALA A 21 12.00 -12.69 -12.80
CA ALA A 21 10.85 -13.59 -12.67
C ALA A 21 10.88 -14.41 -11.36
N ASN A 22 12.05 -14.94 -10.98
CA ASN A 22 12.19 -15.67 -9.72
C ASN A 22 11.93 -14.78 -8.49
N THR A 23 12.36 -13.52 -8.53
CA THR A 23 12.17 -12.59 -7.41
C THR A 23 10.70 -12.19 -7.28
N GLU A 24 10.05 -11.86 -8.40
CA GLU A 24 8.61 -11.57 -8.44
C GLU A 24 7.78 -12.73 -7.89
N LEU A 25 8.03 -13.97 -8.36
CA LEU A 25 7.32 -15.15 -7.89
C LEU A 25 7.50 -15.37 -6.38
N LYS A 26 8.69 -15.08 -5.85
CA LYS A 26 8.94 -15.15 -4.39
C LYS A 26 8.13 -14.12 -3.63
N GLU A 27 8.08 -12.88 -4.12
CA GLU A 27 7.29 -11.80 -3.53
C GLU A 27 5.80 -12.11 -3.55
N LEU A 28 5.27 -12.49 -4.71
CA LEU A 28 3.86 -12.88 -4.88
C LEU A 28 3.50 -14.01 -3.92
N ARG A 29 4.29 -15.09 -3.90
CA ARG A 29 4.05 -16.25 -3.02
C ARG A 29 4.06 -15.85 -1.54
N TYR A 30 5.04 -15.03 -1.12
CA TYR A 30 5.14 -14.63 0.27
C TYR A 30 3.97 -13.73 0.69
N ALA A 31 3.64 -12.73 -0.11
CA ALA A 31 2.52 -11.86 0.17
C ALA A 31 1.18 -12.62 0.17
N PHE A 32 0.96 -13.58 -0.76
CA PHE A 32 -0.21 -14.46 -0.70
C PHE A 32 -0.29 -15.27 0.60
N LYS A 33 0.84 -15.75 1.12
CA LYS A 33 0.91 -16.46 2.40
C LYS A 33 0.50 -15.54 3.55
N VAL A 34 1.00 -14.31 3.58
CA VAL A 34 0.76 -13.34 4.66
C VAL A 34 -0.69 -12.86 4.67
N PHE A 35 -1.27 -12.55 3.50
CA PHE A 35 -2.66 -12.10 3.38
C PHE A 35 -3.68 -13.24 3.47
N GLY A 36 -3.29 -14.48 3.16
CA GLY A 36 -4.17 -15.64 3.08
C GLY A 36 -5.15 -15.80 4.26
N PRO A 37 -4.68 -15.74 5.52
CA PRO A 37 -5.55 -15.85 6.70
C PRO A 37 -6.57 -14.72 6.88
N TYR A 38 -6.41 -13.59 6.18
CA TYR A 38 -7.18 -12.36 6.41
C TYR A 38 -8.10 -11.99 5.24
N ARG A 39 -8.30 -12.88 4.25
CA ARG A 39 -9.11 -12.59 3.06
C ARG A 39 -10.57 -12.23 3.37
N GLY A 40 -11.12 -12.74 4.47
CA GLY A 40 -12.49 -12.41 4.91
C GLY A 40 -12.64 -11.06 5.61
N SER A 41 -11.55 -10.43 6.02
CA SER A 41 -11.58 -9.13 6.70
C SER A 41 -11.48 -7.99 5.68
N PRO A 42 -12.39 -7.00 5.70
CA PRO A 42 -12.29 -5.86 4.80
C PRO A 42 -11.05 -5.03 5.14
N LYS A 43 -10.37 -4.52 4.11
CA LYS A 43 -9.12 -3.75 4.25
C LYS A 43 -9.25 -2.39 3.58
N VAL A 44 -8.77 -1.35 4.23
CA VAL A 44 -8.59 -0.03 3.61
C VAL A 44 -7.11 0.22 3.41
N THR A 45 -6.73 0.61 2.19
CA THR A 45 -5.37 1.03 1.88
C THR A 45 -5.25 2.53 2.15
N VAL A 46 -4.32 2.90 3.03
CA VAL A 46 -4.06 4.30 3.40
C VAL A 46 -2.76 4.76 2.78
N PHE A 47 -2.84 5.85 2.01
CA PHE A 47 -1.69 6.53 1.43
C PHE A 47 -1.60 7.97 1.95
N GLY A 48 -0.38 8.50 1.98
CA GLY A 48 -0.10 9.88 2.35
C GLY A 48 1.38 10.11 2.50
N SER A 49 1.74 11.34 2.87
CA SER A 49 3.14 11.75 3.05
C SER A 49 3.90 10.88 4.05
N ALA A 50 5.11 10.46 3.66
CA ALA A 50 6.08 9.83 4.56
C ALA A 50 6.79 10.84 5.49
N ARG A 51 6.62 12.15 5.23
CA ARG A 51 7.38 13.24 5.85
C ARG A 51 6.57 14.09 6.83
N THR A 52 5.28 13.81 6.96
CA THR A 52 4.41 14.56 7.87
C THR A 52 4.77 14.22 9.31
N GLU A 53 4.92 15.22 10.17
CA GLU A 53 5.29 14.99 11.57
C GLU A 53 4.18 14.30 12.37
N PRO A 54 4.48 13.52 13.42
CA PRO A 54 3.46 12.82 14.21
C PRO A 54 2.44 13.75 14.91
N SER A 55 2.82 15.00 15.20
CA SER A 55 1.96 16.01 15.81
C SER A 55 1.17 16.85 14.80
N ASP A 56 1.45 16.70 13.50
CA ASP A 56 0.73 17.40 12.45
C ASP A 56 -0.76 17.00 12.45
N PRO A 57 -1.70 17.93 12.27
CA PRO A 57 -3.12 17.63 12.19
C PRO A 57 -3.48 16.51 11.18
N ILE A 58 -2.76 16.39 10.07
CA ILE A 58 -2.94 15.32 9.09
C ILE A 58 -2.59 13.96 9.70
N SER A 59 -1.47 13.85 10.42
CA SER A 59 -1.08 12.62 11.11
C SER A 59 -2.07 12.25 12.20
N VAL A 60 -2.53 13.23 13.00
CA VAL A 60 -3.55 13.01 14.03
C VAL A 60 -4.85 12.48 13.41
N GLN A 61 -5.27 13.07 12.29
CA GLN A 61 -6.47 12.64 11.58
C GLN A 61 -6.30 11.25 10.96
N ALA A 62 -5.12 10.91 10.44
CA ALA A 62 -4.81 9.58 9.91
C ALA A 62 -4.86 8.50 10.99
N ARG A 63 -4.32 8.81 12.17
CA ARG A 63 -4.40 7.93 13.35
C ARG A 63 -5.85 7.71 13.77
N GLU A 64 -6.63 8.78 13.88
CA GLU A 64 -8.03 8.68 14.28
C GLU A 64 -8.87 7.93 13.24
N PHE A 65 -8.68 8.21 11.95
CA PHE A 65 -9.32 7.47 10.86
C PHE A 65 -9.04 5.97 10.98
N ALA A 66 -7.77 5.58 11.09
CA ALA A 66 -7.38 4.18 11.18
C ALA A 66 -7.93 3.49 12.42
N ARG A 67 -7.98 4.19 13.57
CA ARG A 67 -8.60 3.70 14.81
C ARG A 67 -10.08 3.41 14.62
N GLN A 68 -10.80 4.31 13.95
CA GLN A 68 -12.22 4.12 13.65
C GLN A 68 -12.42 2.95 12.68
N MET A 69 -11.62 2.83 11.64
CA MET A 69 -11.69 1.70 10.70
C MET A 69 -11.48 0.36 11.44
N ALA A 70 -10.45 0.28 12.29
CA ALA A 70 -10.19 -0.90 13.10
C ALA A 70 -11.35 -1.23 14.06
N ALA A 71 -11.96 -0.23 14.69
CA ALA A 71 -13.13 -0.40 15.56
C ALA A 71 -14.35 -0.95 14.80
N HIS A 72 -14.49 -0.65 13.51
CA HIS A 72 -15.53 -1.18 12.63
C HIS A 72 -15.14 -2.51 11.96
N GLY A 73 -14.10 -3.18 12.46
CA GLY A 73 -13.68 -4.51 11.99
C GLY A 73 -12.83 -4.49 10.72
N TRP A 74 -12.46 -3.32 10.20
CA TRP A 74 -11.55 -3.21 9.07
C TRP A 74 -10.10 -3.43 9.51
N MET A 75 -9.27 -3.76 8.53
CA MET A 75 -7.82 -3.72 8.66
C MET A 75 -7.25 -2.60 7.79
N VAL A 76 -6.06 -2.11 8.13
CA VAL A 76 -5.40 -1.00 7.44
C VAL A 76 -4.15 -1.50 6.72
N ILE A 77 -4.02 -1.22 5.43
CA ILE A 77 -2.80 -1.49 4.66
C ILE A 77 -2.08 -0.16 4.45
N THR A 78 -0.79 -0.08 4.75
CA THR A 78 0.04 1.11 4.44
C THR A 78 1.35 0.71 3.78
N GLY A 79 2.11 1.70 3.31
CA GLY A 79 3.46 1.50 2.81
C GLY A 79 4.54 1.26 3.87
N ALA A 80 4.16 1.12 5.15
CA ALA A 80 5.05 0.90 6.30
C ALA A 80 6.06 2.02 6.62
N GLY A 81 6.08 3.14 5.88
CA GLY A 81 6.95 4.28 6.18
C GLY A 81 6.48 5.09 7.40
N SER A 82 7.21 6.17 7.70
CA SER A 82 6.87 7.20 8.68
C SER A 82 5.69 8.08 8.22
N GLY A 83 5.41 9.15 8.97
CA GLY A 83 4.36 10.12 8.68
C GLY A 83 2.96 9.52 8.70
N VAL A 84 2.15 9.83 7.69
CA VAL A 84 0.76 9.37 7.60
C VAL A 84 0.67 7.85 7.70
N MET A 85 1.58 7.13 7.05
CA MET A 85 1.58 5.66 7.05
C MET A 85 1.82 5.09 8.46
N GLY A 86 2.74 5.70 9.21
CA GLY A 86 3.02 5.33 10.59
C GLY A 86 1.88 5.69 11.52
N ALA A 87 1.30 6.89 11.38
CA ALA A 87 0.15 7.33 12.16
C ALA A 87 -1.08 6.44 11.94
N ALA A 88 -1.33 6.03 10.70
CA ALA A 88 -2.41 5.10 10.38
C ALA A 88 -2.17 3.70 10.99
N GLN A 89 -0.93 3.19 10.96
CA GLN A 89 -0.63 1.91 11.61
C GLN A 89 -0.72 1.98 13.13
N GLU A 90 -0.29 3.08 13.73
CA GLU A 90 -0.47 3.37 15.15
C GLU A 90 -1.96 3.35 15.53
N GLY A 91 -2.80 4.04 14.76
CA GLY A 91 -4.24 4.12 15.01
C GLY A 91 -4.96 2.79 14.87
N ALA A 92 -4.61 2.00 13.85
CA ALA A 92 -5.18 0.67 13.64
C ALA A 92 -4.71 -0.34 14.71
N GLY A 93 -3.46 -0.22 15.15
CA GLY A 93 -2.78 -1.18 16.01
C GLY A 93 -2.22 -2.40 15.28
N LEU A 94 -1.25 -3.06 15.90
CA LEU A 94 -0.50 -4.22 15.37
C LEU A 94 -1.41 -5.36 14.86
N GLY A 95 -2.51 -5.64 15.55
CA GLY A 95 -3.43 -6.73 15.18
C GLY A 95 -4.30 -6.44 13.95
N ARG A 96 -4.38 -5.19 13.51
CA ARG A 96 -5.31 -4.73 12.47
C ARG A 96 -4.62 -4.00 11.32
N SER A 97 -3.31 -4.10 11.18
CA SER A 97 -2.59 -3.42 10.10
C SER A 97 -1.65 -4.34 9.31
N PHE A 98 -1.35 -3.96 8.06
CA PHE A 98 -0.33 -4.55 7.20
C PHE A 98 0.63 -3.47 6.75
N GLY A 99 1.90 -3.84 6.56
CA GLY A 99 2.92 -2.98 6.01
C GLY A 99 3.47 -3.54 4.71
N LEU A 100 3.28 -2.84 3.60
CA LEU A 100 3.90 -3.19 2.31
C LEU A 100 5.07 -2.26 2.07
N ASN A 101 6.24 -2.64 2.59
CA ASN A 101 7.45 -1.84 2.47
C ASN A 101 8.14 -2.07 1.11
N ILE A 102 8.94 -1.10 0.67
CA ILE A 102 9.76 -1.19 -0.55
C ILE A 102 11.24 -1.04 -0.18
N ARG A 103 12.10 -1.92 -0.70
CA ARG A 103 13.54 -1.83 -0.51
C ARG A 103 14.11 -0.74 -1.39
N LEU A 104 14.54 0.35 -0.77
CA LEU A 104 15.25 1.44 -1.45
C LEU A 104 16.75 1.39 -1.11
N PRO A 105 17.63 1.89 -1.99
CA PRO A 105 19.07 1.93 -1.71
C PRO A 105 19.43 2.85 -0.54
N PHE A 106 18.61 3.89 -0.33
CA PHE A 106 18.75 4.89 0.71
C PHE A 106 17.34 5.21 1.21
N GLU A 107 17.19 5.32 2.53
CA GLU A 107 15.93 5.66 3.23
C GLU A 107 14.88 4.52 3.34
N GLN A 108 14.17 4.56 4.48
CA GLN A 108 12.93 3.84 4.81
C GLN A 108 13.08 2.49 5.55
N GLU A 109 13.48 2.58 6.81
CA GLU A 109 13.10 1.59 7.82
C GLU A 109 11.57 1.59 8.00
N ALA A 110 11.00 0.43 8.28
CA ALA A 110 9.60 0.34 8.63
C ALA A 110 9.35 1.09 9.94
N ASN A 111 8.21 1.77 10.05
CA ASN A 111 7.84 2.44 11.29
C ASN A 111 7.71 1.43 12.46
N PRO A 112 7.89 1.88 13.72
CA PRO A 112 7.97 0.99 14.88
C PRO A 112 6.68 0.19 15.14
N TRP A 113 5.55 0.60 14.56
CA TRP A 113 4.26 -0.06 14.75
C TRP A 113 4.07 -1.33 13.93
N ILE A 114 4.97 -1.63 12.98
CA ILE A 114 4.90 -2.85 12.17
C ILE A 114 6.27 -3.52 11.97
N ALA A 115 7.37 -2.89 12.40
CA ALA A 115 8.74 -3.34 12.13
C ALA A 115 8.98 -4.83 12.48
N GLU A 116 8.43 -5.28 13.60
CA GLU A 116 8.60 -6.64 14.13
C GLU A 116 7.40 -7.56 13.83
N ASP A 117 6.40 -7.09 13.07
CA ASP A 117 5.18 -7.85 12.81
C ASP A 117 5.30 -8.72 11.53
N PRO A 118 4.85 -9.99 11.54
CA PRO A 118 4.87 -10.84 10.34
C PRO A 118 4.01 -10.33 9.17
N LYS A 119 3.14 -9.34 9.39
CA LYS A 119 2.35 -8.64 8.37
C LYS A 119 3.13 -7.53 7.66
N LEU A 120 4.40 -7.30 8.02
CA LEU A 120 5.34 -6.52 7.24
C LEU A 120 5.91 -7.35 6.08
N ILE A 121 5.64 -6.92 4.85
CA ILE A 121 6.16 -7.51 3.63
C ILE A 121 7.13 -6.53 2.98
N ASN A 122 8.34 -6.99 2.69
CA ASN A 122 9.36 -6.19 2.01
C ASN A 122 9.45 -6.57 0.54
N PHE A 123 9.01 -5.67 -0.33
CA PHE A 123 9.12 -5.82 -1.78
C PHE A 123 10.43 -5.21 -2.28
N LYS A 124 10.97 -5.77 -3.35
CA LYS A 124 12.04 -5.21 -4.17
C LYS A 124 11.47 -4.41 -5.33
N TYR A 125 10.36 -4.87 -5.92
CA TYR A 125 9.76 -4.24 -7.08
C TYR A 125 8.50 -3.45 -6.74
N PHE A 126 8.34 -2.28 -7.37
CA PHE A 126 7.16 -1.44 -7.17
C PHE A 126 5.88 -2.09 -7.71
N PHE A 127 5.91 -2.76 -8.86
CA PHE A 127 4.70 -3.31 -9.46
C PHE A 127 4.10 -4.47 -8.65
N THR A 128 4.91 -5.32 -8.02
CA THR A 128 4.40 -6.37 -7.11
C THR A 128 3.79 -5.74 -5.86
N ARG A 129 4.42 -4.70 -5.30
CA ARG A 129 3.88 -3.94 -4.16
C ARG A 129 2.52 -3.30 -4.50
N LYS A 130 2.46 -2.57 -5.61
CA LYS A 130 1.25 -1.91 -6.14
C LYS A 130 0.10 -2.89 -6.36
N LEU A 131 0.42 -4.03 -6.97
CA LEU A 131 -0.55 -5.12 -7.13
C LEU A 131 -1.22 -5.50 -5.80
N PHE A 132 -0.47 -5.59 -4.69
CA PHE A 132 -1.06 -5.95 -3.40
C PHE A 132 -1.85 -4.84 -2.72
N PHE A 133 -1.51 -3.56 -2.93
CA PHE A 133 -2.36 -2.46 -2.48
C PHE A 133 -3.76 -2.52 -3.08
N LEU A 134 -3.84 -2.88 -4.36
CA LEU A 134 -5.09 -2.96 -5.11
C LEU A 134 -5.83 -4.27 -4.85
N LYS A 135 -5.13 -5.40 -4.97
CA LYS A 135 -5.69 -6.75 -4.86
C LYS A 135 -6.29 -7.00 -3.48
N GLU A 136 -5.66 -6.50 -2.42
CA GLU A 136 -6.09 -6.74 -1.05
C GLU A 136 -6.91 -5.58 -0.48
N GLY A 137 -6.90 -4.40 -1.11
CA GLY A 137 -7.66 -3.23 -0.69
C GLY A 137 -9.13 -3.30 -1.12
N ASN A 138 -10.05 -3.12 -0.17
CA ASN A 138 -11.49 -2.99 -0.40
C ASN A 138 -11.96 -1.52 -0.43
N ALA A 139 -11.09 -0.60 -0.05
CA ALA A 139 -11.25 0.85 -0.14
C ALA A 139 -9.86 1.51 -0.16
N ALA A 140 -9.77 2.73 -0.68
CA ALA A 140 -8.57 3.55 -0.62
C ALA A 140 -8.86 4.87 0.11
N CYS A 141 -8.00 5.26 1.03
CA CYS A 141 -8.03 6.56 1.70
C CYS A 141 -6.71 7.30 1.45
N LEU A 142 -6.82 8.45 0.80
CA LEU A 142 -5.72 9.29 0.37
C LEU A 142 -5.65 10.51 1.29
N PHE A 143 -4.57 10.64 2.06
CA PHE A 143 -4.23 11.84 2.82
C PHE A 143 -3.24 12.71 2.05
N PRO A 144 -3.07 14.00 2.40
CA PRO A 144 -2.11 14.87 1.73
C PRO A 144 -0.71 14.25 1.66
N GLY A 145 -0.09 14.37 0.49
CA GLY A 145 1.10 13.61 0.16
C GLY A 145 2.00 14.25 -0.89
N GLY A 146 2.89 13.44 -1.45
CA GLY A 146 3.78 13.85 -2.54
C GLY A 146 3.62 12.92 -3.74
N PHE A 147 4.68 12.79 -4.53
CA PHE A 147 4.69 11.95 -5.74
C PHE A 147 4.22 10.52 -5.51
N GLY A 148 4.67 9.85 -4.45
CA GLY A 148 4.24 8.47 -4.17
C GLY A 148 2.74 8.36 -3.89
N THR A 149 2.16 9.35 -3.19
CA THR A 149 0.71 9.37 -2.93
C THR A 149 -0.06 9.60 -4.21
N PHE A 150 0.42 10.48 -5.09
CA PHE A 150 -0.23 10.72 -6.39
C PHE A 150 -0.10 9.53 -7.34
N ASP A 151 1.06 8.87 -7.38
CA ASP A 151 1.28 7.65 -8.17
C ASP A 151 0.24 6.57 -7.81
N GLU A 152 0.08 6.27 -6.52
CA GLU A 152 -0.92 5.30 -6.05
C GLU A 152 -2.36 5.78 -6.29
N ALA A 153 -2.63 7.09 -6.10
CA ALA A 153 -3.96 7.64 -6.35
C ALA A 153 -4.38 7.51 -7.82
N PHE A 154 -3.51 7.89 -8.76
CA PHE A 154 -3.79 7.79 -10.18
C PHE A 154 -3.87 6.33 -10.64
N GLU A 155 -3.08 5.43 -10.08
CA GLU A 155 -3.17 4.00 -10.39
C GLU A 155 -4.52 3.43 -9.95
N VAL A 156 -4.97 3.69 -8.72
CA VAL A 156 -6.29 3.26 -8.22
C VAL A 156 -7.40 3.79 -9.13
N LEU A 157 -7.39 5.09 -9.43
CA LEU A 157 -8.43 5.73 -10.25
C LEU A 157 -8.43 5.18 -11.69
N THR A 158 -7.27 5.02 -12.31
CA THR A 158 -7.13 4.51 -13.67
C THR A 158 -7.63 3.07 -13.77
N LEU A 159 -7.31 2.22 -12.79
CA LEU A 159 -7.73 0.82 -12.81
C LEU A 159 -9.21 0.64 -12.52
N ILE A 160 -9.81 1.49 -11.68
CA ILE A 160 -11.26 1.55 -11.50
C ILE A 160 -11.93 2.00 -12.81
N GLN A 161 -11.46 3.09 -13.42
CA GLN A 161 -12.00 3.63 -14.67
C GLN A 161 -11.97 2.61 -15.82
N THR A 162 -10.88 1.84 -15.92
CA THR A 162 -10.68 0.86 -17.00
C THR A 162 -11.27 -0.52 -16.70
N GLY A 163 -11.94 -0.70 -15.55
CA GLY A 163 -12.52 -1.97 -15.12
C GLY A 163 -11.48 -3.06 -14.80
N LYS A 164 -10.21 -2.67 -14.57
CA LYS A 164 -9.13 -3.56 -14.17
C LYS A 164 -9.07 -3.76 -12.65
N ASN A 165 -9.79 -2.95 -11.88
CA ASN A 165 -10.07 -3.15 -10.47
C ASN A 165 -11.59 -3.08 -10.22
N PRO A 166 -12.14 -3.82 -9.24
CA PRO A 166 -13.52 -3.63 -8.81
C PRO A 166 -13.80 -2.19 -8.40
N MET A 167 -15.06 -1.77 -8.50
CA MET A 167 -15.51 -0.50 -7.93
C MET A 167 -15.33 -0.55 -6.41
N ILE A 168 -14.42 0.26 -5.89
CA ILE A 168 -14.15 0.43 -4.46
C ILE A 168 -14.32 1.89 -4.06
N PRO A 169 -14.67 2.19 -2.80
CA PRO A 169 -14.65 3.56 -2.30
C PRO A 169 -13.22 4.14 -2.35
N VAL A 170 -13.10 5.34 -2.90
CA VAL A 170 -11.86 6.14 -2.88
C VAL A 170 -12.17 7.45 -2.17
N VAL A 171 -11.50 7.69 -1.04
CA VAL A 171 -11.73 8.87 -0.20
C VAL A 171 -10.47 9.73 -0.21
N LEU A 172 -10.61 10.97 -0.67
CA LEU A 172 -9.59 12.01 -0.58
C LEU A 172 -9.86 12.79 0.71
N LEU A 173 -9.06 12.53 1.74
CA LEU A 173 -9.28 13.03 3.09
C LEU A 173 -8.31 14.18 3.36
N ASP A 174 -8.82 15.29 3.89
CA ASP A 174 -8.04 16.45 4.32
C ASP A 174 -8.49 16.88 5.72
N VAL A 175 -7.67 17.71 6.37
CA VAL A 175 -8.02 18.30 7.65
C VAL A 175 -9.21 19.26 7.50
N PRO A 176 -10.03 19.47 8.54
CA PRO A 176 -11.13 20.43 8.46
C PRO A 176 -10.63 21.82 8.03
N GLY A 177 -11.21 22.36 6.95
CA GLY A 177 -10.78 23.64 6.36
C GLY A 177 -9.55 23.54 5.44
N GLY A 178 -8.97 22.35 5.28
CA GLY A 178 -7.92 22.07 4.32
C GLY A 178 -8.36 22.27 2.87
N ASN A 179 -7.38 22.55 2.01
CA ASN A 179 -7.59 22.83 0.59
C ASN A 179 -6.65 22.03 -0.32
N TYR A 180 -5.98 21.00 0.22
CA TYR A 180 -4.95 20.25 -0.49
C TYR A 180 -5.55 19.58 -1.74
N TRP A 181 -6.68 18.88 -1.59
CA TRP A 181 -7.32 18.18 -2.69
C TRP A 181 -8.08 19.10 -3.66
N ARG A 182 -8.45 20.32 -3.25
CA ARG A 182 -9.11 21.29 -4.15
C ARG A 182 -8.20 21.74 -5.28
N ALA A 183 -6.89 21.77 -5.05
CA ALA A 183 -5.93 22.06 -6.12
C ALA A 183 -5.91 20.94 -7.17
N TRP A 184 -6.28 19.72 -6.80
CA TRP A 184 -6.29 18.54 -7.66
C TRP A 184 -7.42 18.57 -8.68
N GLU A 185 -8.57 19.19 -8.36
CA GLU A 185 -9.68 19.42 -9.31
C GLU A 185 -9.27 20.17 -10.58
N ARG A 186 -8.10 20.85 -10.58
CA ARG A 186 -7.59 21.57 -11.75
C ARG A 186 -6.64 20.75 -12.62
N LEU A 187 -6.25 19.56 -12.18
CA LEU A 187 -5.29 18.67 -12.85
C LEU A 187 -5.96 17.52 -13.62
N ILE A 188 -7.24 17.27 -13.34
CA ILE A 188 -8.13 16.30 -14.01
C ILE A 188 -9.20 17.06 -14.79
#